data_AF-A0A674IT39-F1
#
_entry.id   AF-A0A674IT39-F1
#
_cell.length_a   1.000
_cell.length_b   1.000
_cell.length_c   1.000
_cell.angle_alpha   90.00
_cell.angle_beta   90.00
_cell.angle_gamma   90.00
#
_symmetry.space_group_name_H-M   'P 1'
#
loop_
_entity.id
_entity.type
_entity.pdbx_description
1 polymer ?
#
loop_
_entity_poly.entity_id
_entity_poly.type
_entity_poly.pdbx_seq_one_letter_code
_entity_poly.pdbx_strand_id
1 'polypeptide(L)'
;MGRKLDLSKLTDEEAKHVWEVVQRDFDLRKKEEERLEDLKCKIEKEGTKRELLSNQSHLNETHCVHCLQPFKFLVNSKRQCLDCHFYTCKNCSRYHKKEQAWICDPCRLSRIVKIGSLEWYYEHVRSRFKRFGSAKVMRSLYGRLQHGQKMNPTLLDSSLFALPAQHAGTLKLP
;
A
#
# COMPACT_ATOMS: atom_id res chain seq x y z
N MET A 1 -22.69 23.66 5.62
CA MET A 1 -21.36 24.20 5.26
C MET A 1 -20.36 23.79 6.33
N GLY A 2 -19.26 23.11 5.99
CA GLY A 2 -18.28 22.63 6.99
C GLY A 2 -17.33 23.75 7.41
N ARG A 3 -17.07 23.90 8.72
CA ARG A 3 -16.09 24.85 9.25
C ARG A 3 -14.71 24.63 8.60
N LYS A 4 -14.17 25.68 7.98
CA LYS A 4 -12.82 25.68 7.40
C LYS A 4 -11.80 25.64 8.56
N LEU A 5 -10.74 24.87 8.41
CA LEU A 5 -9.65 24.84 9.38
C LEU A 5 -8.91 26.18 9.30
N ASP A 6 -8.99 26.98 10.35
CA ASP A 6 -8.26 28.23 10.47
C ASP A 6 -6.90 27.99 11.12
N LEU A 7 -5.84 28.28 10.36
CA LEU A 7 -4.46 28.18 10.81
C LEU A 7 -3.80 29.56 10.94
N SER A 8 -4.54 30.67 10.81
CA SER A 8 -4.01 32.04 10.81
C SER A 8 -3.22 32.43 12.06
N LYS A 9 -3.46 31.74 13.19
CA LYS A 9 -2.81 31.99 14.47
C LYS A 9 -1.38 31.44 14.58
N LEU A 10 -0.96 30.56 13.67
CA LEU A 10 0.41 30.05 13.66
C LEU A 10 1.38 31.15 13.23
N THR A 11 2.55 31.20 13.87
CA THR A 11 3.72 31.91 13.36
C THR A 11 4.23 31.26 12.07
N ASP A 12 5.12 31.93 11.33
CA ASP A 12 5.67 31.38 10.09
C ASP A 12 6.61 30.21 10.38
N GLU A 13 7.35 30.25 11.49
CA GLU A 13 8.20 29.16 11.97
C GLU A 13 7.38 27.93 12.34
N GLU A 14 6.26 28.10 13.06
CA GLU A 14 5.34 27.01 13.37
C GLU A 14 4.68 26.44 12.10
N ALA A 15 4.24 27.32 11.19
CA ALA A 15 3.62 26.90 9.93
C ALA A 15 4.60 26.10 9.06
N LYS A 16 5.88 26.51 9.00
CA LYS A 16 6.95 25.77 8.34
C LYS A 16 7.18 24.41 8.99
N HIS A 17 7.22 24.35 10.32
CA HIS A 17 7.39 23.07 11.01
C HIS A 17 6.22 22.11 10.75
N VAL A 18 4.97 22.59 10.80
CA VAL A 18 3.79 21.79 10.48
C VAL A 18 3.84 21.30 9.02
N TRP A 19 4.31 22.14 8.10
CA TRP A 19 4.51 21.77 6.69
C TRP A 19 5.45 20.57 6.55
N GLU A 20 6.62 20.59 7.21
CA GLU A 20 7.60 19.50 7.19
C GLU A 20 7.03 18.20 7.77
N VAL A 21 6.22 18.28 8.83
CA VAL A 21 5.50 17.12 9.39
C VAL A 21 4.51 16.56 8.38
N VAL A 22 3.75 17.43 7.72
CA VAL A 22 2.77 17.05 6.70
C VAL A 22 3.47 16.37 5.52
N GLN A 23 4.59 16.90 5.04
CA GLN A 23 5.37 16.28 3.96
C GLN A 23 5.78 14.84 4.30
N ARG A 24 6.30 14.61 5.51
CA ARG A 24 6.66 13.25 5.95
C ARG A 24 5.46 12.29 5.99
N ASP A 25 4.26 12.76 6.34
CA ASP A 25 3.03 11.93 6.27
C ASP A 25 2.64 11.60 4.82
N PHE A 26 2.82 12.54 3.88
CA PHE A 26 2.61 12.26 2.45
C PHE A 26 3.60 11.22 1.93
N ASP A 27 4.89 11.35 2.28
CA ASP A 27 5.92 10.37 1.88
C ASP A 27 5.63 8.98 2.47
N LEU A 28 5.23 8.92 3.74
CA LEU A 28 4.83 7.68 4.41
C LEU A 28 3.68 7.00 3.67
N ARG A 29 2.63 7.76 3.32
CA ARG A 29 1.44 7.25 2.61
C ARG A 29 1.80 6.76 1.22
N LYS A 30 2.61 7.52 0.48
CA LYS A 30 3.06 7.15 -0.86
C LYS A 30 3.85 5.83 -0.82
N LYS A 31 4.78 5.70 0.12
CA LYS A 31 5.56 4.48 0.32
C LYS A 31 4.68 3.28 0.64
N GLU A 32 3.62 3.46 1.42
CA GLU A 32 2.68 2.39 1.74
C GLU A 32 1.81 2.00 0.54
N GLU A 33 1.35 2.96 -0.24
CA GLU A 33 0.62 2.73 -1.49
C GLU A 33 1.47 1.94 -2.49
N GLU A 34 2.72 2.37 -2.73
CA GLU A 34 3.69 1.67 -3.59
C GLU A 34 3.97 0.25 -3.09
N ARG A 35 4.13 0.06 -1.77
CA ARG A 35 4.34 -1.26 -1.16
C ARG A 35 3.15 -2.19 -1.39
N LEU A 36 1.92 -1.70 -1.23
CA LEU A 36 0.71 -2.48 -1.47
C LEU A 36 0.54 -2.81 -2.95
N GLU A 37 0.84 -1.87 -3.85
CA GLU A 37 0.74 -2.06 -5.29
C GLU A 37 1.75 -3.09 -5.81
N ASP A 38 3.01 -3.05 -5.36
CA ASP A 38 4.01 -4.07 -5.69
C ASP A 38 3.55 -5.47 -5.26
N LEU A 39 2.95 -5.59 -4.07
CA LEU A 39 2.39 -6.87 -3.61
C LEU A 39 1.20 -7.33 -4.45
N LYS A 40 0.29 -6.44 -4.81
CA LYS A 40 -0.86 -6.75 -5.70
C LYS A 40 -0.37 -7.23 -7.06
N CYS A 41 0.59 -6.52 -7.66
CA CYS A 41 1.19 -6.92 -8.93
C CYS A 41 1.84 -8.31 -8.86
N LYS A 42 2.55 -8.63 -7.76
CA LYS A 42 3.12 -9.97 -7.54
C LYS A 42 2.03 -11.06 -7.45
N ILE A 43 0.93 -10.77 -6.76
CA ILE A 43 -0.21 -11.69 -6.64
C ILE A 43 -0.86 -11.91 -8.01
N GLU A 44 -1.08 -10.83 -8.77
CA GLU A 44 -1.69 -10.88 -10.10
C GLU A 44 -0.84 -11.69 -11.08
N LYS A 45 0.47 -11.44 -11.14
CA LYS A 45 1.41 -12.22 -11.96
C LYS A 45 1.34 -13.73 -11.67
N GLU A 46 1.27 -14.11 -10.39
CA GLU A 46 1.10 -15.51 -9.98
C GLU A 46 -0.32 -16.04 -10.24
N GLY A 47 -1.33 -15.17 -10.29
CA GLY A 47 -2.69 -15.48 -10.76
C GLY A 47 -2.69 -15.84 -12.24
N THR A 48 -2.23 -14.94 -13.10
CA THR A 48 -2.14 -15.15 -14.56
C THR A 48 -1.30 -16.38 -14.90
N LYS A 49 -0.17 -16.59 -14.20
CA LYS A 49 0.64 -17.80 -14.36
C LYS A 49 -0.17 -19.07 -14.09
N ARG A 50 -0.99 -19.09 -13.02
CA ARG A 50 -1.83 -20.25 -12.68
C ARG A 50 -2.92 -20.48 -13.71
N GLU A 51 -3.56 -19.43 -14.22
CA GLU A 51 -4.57 -19.53 -15.28
C GLU A 51 -4.01 -20.11 -16.58
N LEU A 52 -2.77 -19.76 -16.95
CA LEU A 52 -2.11 -20.36 -18.10
C LEU A 52 -1.80 -21.86 -17.90
N LEU A 53 -1.48 -22.25 -16.67
CA LEU A 53 -1.10 -23.62 -16.31
C LEU A 53 -2.29 -24.53 -15.98
N SER A 54 -3.47 -24.00 -15.67
CA SER A 54 -4.66 -24.81 -15.38
C SER A 54 -5.13 -25.64 -16.56
N ASN A 55 -4.74 -25.27 -17.78
CA ASN A 55 -4.99 -26.05 -19.00
C ASN A 55 -4.13 -27.33 -19.09
N GLN A 56 -3.17 -27.52 -18.19
CA GLN A 56 -2.31 -28.70 -18.12
C GLN A 56 -2.71 -29.57 -16.90
N SER A 57 -3.76 -30.37 -17.09
CA SER A 57 -4.56 -31.02 -16.03
C SER A 57 -3.79 -31.84 -14.97
N HIS A 58 -2.54 -32.23 -15.21
CA HIS A 58 -1.74 -33.06 -14.29
C HIS A 58 -0.45 -32.41 -13.79
N LEU A 59 -0.14 -31.16 -14.19
CA LEU A 59 1.15 -30.56 -13.85
C LEU A 59 1.32 -30.40 -12.34
N ASN A 60 0.25 -30.03 -11.61
CA ASN A 60 0.33 -29.86 -10.16
C ASN A 60 0.42 -31.17 -9.36
N GLU A 61 0.15 -32.32 -9.99
CA GLU A 61 0.30 -33.60 -9.32
C GLU A 61 1.78 -33.96 -9.14
N THR A 62 2.60 -33.55 -10.11
CA THR A 62 4.01 -33.91 -10.26
C THR A 62 4.97 -32.74 -10.00
N HIS A 63 4.52 -31.49 -10.12
CA HIS A 63 5.34 -30.28 -9.98
C HIS A 63 4.72 -29.25 -9.02
N CYS A 64 5.59 -28.45 -8.38
CA CYS A 64 5.16 -27.28 -7.61
C CYS A 64 4.48 -26.26 -8.53
N VAL A 65 3.27 -25.81 -8.20
CA VAL A 65 2.52 -24.85 -9.03
C VAL A 65 3.25 -23.51 -9.24
N HIS A 66 4.12 -23.11 -8.29
CA HIS A 66 4.80 -21.81 -8.33
C HIS A 66 6.17 -21.85 -8.99
N CYS A 67 7.07 -22.75 -8.59
CA CYS A 67 8.41 -22.81 -9.20
C CYS A 67 8.54 -23.79 -10.36
N LEU A 68 7.48 -24.57 -10.65
CA LEU A 68 7.44 -25.60 -11.70
C LEU A 68 8.52 -26.67 -11.56
N GLN A 69 9.16 -26.78 -10.39
CA GLN A 69 10.12 -27.85 -10.11
C GLN A 69 9.37 -29.14 -9.75
N PRO A 70 9.82 -30.31 -10.24
CA PRO A 70 9.21 -31.59 -9.94
C PRO A 70 9.33 -31.91 -8.45
N PHE A 71 8.29 -32.54 -7.90
CA PHE A 71 8.37 -33.12 -6.56
C PHE A 71 9.34 -34.30 -6.60
N LYS A 72 10.22 -34.34 -5.60
CA LYS A 72 11.15 -35.45 -5.38
C LYS A 72 11.02 -35.87 -3.93
N PHE A 73 10.93 -37.18 -3.71
CA PHE A 73 10.91 -37.75 -2.36
C PHE A 73 12.13 -37.22 -1.58
N LEU A 74 11.90 -36.77 -0.33
CA LEU A 74 12.87 -36.17 0.61
C LEU A 74 13.40 -34.75 0.31
N VAL A 75 13.74 -34.41 -0.94
CA VAL A 75 14.38 -33.10 -1.25
C VAL A 75 13.33 -32.01 -1.50
N ASN A 76 12.24 -32.35 -2.18
CA ASN A 76 11.16 -31.43 -2.54
C ASN A 76 9.80 -32.07 -2.20
N SER A 77 9.57 -32.30 -0.90
CA SER A 77 8.33 -32.88 -0.39
C SER A 77 7.11 -32.04 -0.81
N LYS A 78 6.07 -32.73 -1.28
CA LYS A 78 4.78 -32.17 -1.67
C LYS A 78 4.02 -31.63 -0.45
N ARG A 79 3.48 -30.40 -0.56
CA ARG A 79 2.68 -29.74 0.50
C ARG A 79 1.45 -29.09 -0.12
N GLN A 80 0.28 -29.35 0.43
CA GLN A 80 -0.96 -28.73 -0.05
C GLN A 80 -1.18 -27.38 0.64
N CYS A 81 -1.42 -26.33 -0.14
CA CYS A 81 -1.80 -25.03 0.39
C CYS A 81 -3.23 -25.09 0.95
N LEU A 82 -3.45 -24.53 2.15
CA LEU A 82 -4.77 -24.45 2.76
C LEU A 82 -5.75 -23.57 1.96
N ASP A 83 -5.27 -22.46 1.40
CA ASP A 83 -6.13 -21.44 0.78
C ASP A 83 -6.55 -21.79 -0.65
N CYS A 84 -5.63 -22.31 -1.44
CA CYS A 84 -5.86 -22.56 -2.88
C CYS A 84 -5.81 -24.03 -3.27
N HIS A 85 -5.57 -24.93 -2.31
CA HIS A 85 -5.55 -26.39 -2.49
C HIS A 85 -4.53 -26.95 -3.50
N PHE A 86 -3.72 -26.11 -4.15
CA PHE A 86 -2.62 -26.54 -5.00
C PHE A 86 -1.44 -27.07 -4.19
N TYR A 87 -0.70 -27.98 -4.81
CA TYR A 87 0.53 -28.53 -4.27
C TYR A 87 1.75 -27.63 -4.54
N THR A 88 2.59 -27.51 -3.52
CA THR A 88 3.77 -26.64 -3.49
C THR A 88 4.97 -27.36 -2.89
N CYS A 89 6.18 -26.88 -3.19
CA CYS A 89 7.40 -27.34 -2.56
C CYS A 89 7.67 -26.60 -1.24
N LYS A 90 8.73 -27.00 -0.54
CA LYS A 90 9.14 -26.36 0.72
C LYS A 90 9.49 -24.88 0.58
N ASN A 91 10.09 -24.50 -0.52
CA ASN A 91 10.59 -23.14 -0.72
C ASN A 91 9.46 -22.16 -1.05
N CYS A 92 8.39 -22.63 -1.70
CA CYS A 92 7.23 -21.84 -2.10
C CYS A 92 6.07 -21.86 -1.09
N SER A 93 6.30 -22.39 0.12
CA SER A 93 5.30 -22.49 1.17
C SER A 93 5.88 -22.24 2.57
N ARG A 94 5.01 -21.86 3.49
CA ARG A 94 5.33 -21.64 4.91
C ARG A 94 4.29 -22.32 5.79
N TYR A 95 4.72 -22.84 6.93
CA TYR A 95 3.83 -23.46 7.91
C TYR A 95 3.20 -22.38 8.77
N HIS A 96 1.87 -22.36 8.84
CA HIS A 96 1.10 -21.45 9.67
C HIS A 96 0.74 -22.13 10.98
N LYS A 97 1.44 -21.77 12.07
CA LYS A 97 1.33 -22.46 13.37
C LYS A 97 -0.09 -22.47 13.94
N LYS A 98 -0.85 -21.37 13.81
CA LYS A 98 -2.20 -21.25 14.39
C LYS A 98 -3.23 -22.14 13.68
N GLU A 99 -3.14 -22.25 12.36
CA GLU A 99 -4.05 -23.08 11.54
C GLU A 99 -3.49 -24.50 11.33
N GLN A 100 -2.30 -24.78 11.87
CA GLN A 100 -1.57 -26.04 11.71
C GLN A 100 -1.44 -26.52 10.26
N ALA A 101 -1.36 -25.60 9.30
CA ALA A 101 -1.43 -25.90 7.88
C ALA A 101 -0.33 -25.20 7.06
N TRP A 102 -0.10 -25.67 5.83
CA TRP A 102 0.82 -25.04 4.88
C TRP A 102 0.09 -23.98 4.04
N ILE A 103 0.74 -22.84 3.83
CA ILE A 103 0.23 -21.77 2.98
C ILE A 103 1.31 -21.44 1.95
N CYS A 104 0.94 -21.34 0.67
CA CYS A 104 1.87 -20.94 -0.37
C CYS A 104 2.20 -19.45 -0.30
N ASP A 105 3.37 -19.06 -0.81
CA ASP A 105 3.81 -17.67 -0.73
C ASP A 105 2.82 -16.68 -1.37
N PRO A 106 2.22 -16.94 -2.55
CA PRO A 106 1.21 -16.04 -3.11
C PRO A 106 -0.04 -15.90 -2.23
N CYS A 107 -0.59 -16.99 -1.68
CA CYS A 107 -1.73 -16.91 -0.76
C CYS A 107 -1.38 -16.17 0.54
N ARG A 108 -0.16 -16.37 1.06
CA ARG A 108 0.34 -15.59 2.19
C ARG A 108 0.40 -14.09 1.86
N LEU A 109 0.91 -13.72 0.69
CA LEU A 109 0.91 -12.32 0.23
C LEU A 109 -0.51 -11.77 0.09
N SER A 110 -1.46 -12.56 -0.45
CA SER A 110 -2.87 -12.18 -0.53
C SER A 110 -3.47 -11.89 0.85
N ARG A 111 -3.17 -12.72 1.86
CA ARG A 111 -3.59 -12.44 3.25
C ARG A 111 -2.98 -11.15 3.80
N ILE A 112 -1.70 -10.89 3.52
CA ILE A 112 -1.02 -9.65 3.94
C ILE A 112 -1.65 -8.43 3.28
N VAL A 113 -1.93 -8.47 1.98
CA VAL A 113 -2.58 -7.34 1.29
C VAL A 113 -4.00 -7.14 1.82
N LYS A 114 -4.78 -8.20 1.99
CA LYS A 114 -6.15 -8.14 2.50
C LYS A 114 -6.25 -7.50 3.89
N ILE A 115 -5.30 -7.80 4.78
CA ILE A 115 -5.28 -7.22 6.13
C ILE A 115 -4.63 -5.83 6.11
N GLY A 116 -3.50 -5.71 5.41
CA GLY A 116 -2.65 -4.52 5.39
C GLY A 116 -3.23 -3.35 4.60
N SER A 117 -4.15 -3.58 3.66
CA SER A 117 -4.89 -2.51 2.98
C SER A 117 -5.80 -1.74 3.94
N LEU A 118 -6.22 -2.36 5.05
CA LEU A 118 -7.13 -1.75 6.03
C LEU A 118 -8.37 -1.13 5.38
N GLU A 119 -8.94 -1.78 4.35
CA GLU A 119 -10.07 -1.24 3.58
C GLU A 119 -11.23 -0.82 4.48
N TRP A 120 -11.55 -1.65 5.49
CA TRP A 120 -12.58 -1.32 6.47
C TRP A 120 -12.34 0.04 7.11
N TYR A 121 -11.12 0.36 7.52
CA TYR A 121 -10.80 1.64 8.16
C TYR A 121 -10.91 2.79 7.16
N TYR A 122 -10.27 2.66 5.99
CA TYR A 122 -10.24 3.74 5.01
C TYR A 122 -11.59 4.01 4.37
N GLU A 123 -12.47 3.01 4.23
CA GLU A 123 -13.87 3.21 3.83
C GLU A 123 -14.65 4.03 4.86
N HIS A 124 -14.53 3.70 6.14
CA HIS A 124 -15.16 4.46 7.22
C HIS A 124 -14.62 5.89 7.34
N VAL A 125 -13.34 6.11 7.04
CA VAL A 125 -12.74 7.45 6.98
C VAL A 125 -13.30 8.22 5.78
N ARG A 126 -13.37 7.60 4.59
CA ARG A 126 -13.90 8.20 3.35
C ARG A 126 -15.38 8.54 3.44
N SER A 127 -16.17 7.73 4.17
CA SER A 127 -17.60 7.99 4.35
C SER A 127 -17.87 9.20 5.25
N ARG A 128 -16.98 9.46 6.22
CA ARG A 128 -17.10 10.59 7.16
C ARG A 128 -16.41 11.87 6.69
N PHE A 129 -15.31 11.75 5.95
CA PHE A 129 -14.46 12.87 5.59
C PHE A 129 -14.10 12.86 4.11
N LYS A 130 -14.20 14.03 3.46
CA LYS A 130 -13.81 14.19 2.05
C LYS A 130 -12.32 14.02 1.79
N ARG A 131 -11.47 14.20 2.81
CA ARG A 131 -10.00 14.18 2.75
C ARG A 131 -9.45 13.73 4.09
N PHE A 132 -8.28 13.09 4.08
CA PHE A 132 -7.55 12.80 5.30
C PHE A 132 -6.93 14.07 5.92
N GLY A 133 -6.48 13.96 7.17
CA GLY A 133 -6.02 15.08 8.00
C GLY A 133 -4.96 15.96 7.32
N SER A 134 -3.84 15.38 6.91
CA SER A 134 -2.72 16.13 6.33
C SER A 134 -3.08 16.79 4.99
N ALA A 135 -3.93 16.17 4.17
CA ALA A 135 -4.48 16.82 2.97
C ALA A 135 -5.39 18.02 3.30
N LYS A 136 -6.12 17.98 4.42
CA LYS A 136 -6.90 19.12 4.92
C LYS A 136 -5.99 20.24 5.45
N VAL A 137 -4.94 19.88 6.19
CA VAL A 137 -3.95 20.83 6.75
C VAL A 137 -3.16 21.51 5.63
N MET A 138 -2.60 20.75 4.69
CA MET A 138 -1.83 21.25 3.54
C MET A 138 -2.63 22.31 2.76
N ARG A 139 -3.92 22.05 2.50
CA ARG A 139 -4.81 23.01 1.83
C ARG A 139 -4.98 24.31 2.62
N SER A 140 -5.04 24.24 3.94
CA SER A 140 -5.18 25.45 4.77
C SER A 140 -3.86 26.24 4.83
N LEU A 141 -2.73 25.55 4.94
CA LEU A 141 -1.39 26.17 4.85
C LEU A 141 -1.17 26.88 3.51
N TYR A 142 -1.51 26.25 2.38
CA TYR A 142 -1.47 26.91 1.07
C TYR A 142 -2.39 28.14 1.00
N GLY A 143 -3.56 28.08 1.64
CA GLY A 143 -4.48 29.22 1.73
C GLY A 143 -3.88 30.43 2.45
N ARG A 144 -3.06 30.20 3.51
CA ARG A 144 -2.31 31.28 4.18
C ARG A 144 -1.34 31.96 3.22
N LEU A 145 -0.56 31.18 2.46
CA LEU A 145 0.43 31.70 1.50
C LEU A 145 -0.22 32.57 0.41
N GLN A 146 -1.46 32.26 0.01
CA GLN A 146 -2.16 33.00 -1.06
C GLN A 146 -2.89 34.26 -0.60
N HIS A 147 -3.33 34.36 0.67
CA HIS A 147 -4.23 35.43 1.14
C HIS A 147 -3.56 36.53 1.97
N GLY A 148 -2.30 36.41 2.38
CA GLY A 148 -1.59 37.53 2.99
C GLY A 148 -0.38 37.15 3.81
N GLN A 149 0.80 37.30 3.20
CA GLN A 149 1.98 37.99 3.74
C GLN A 149 3.08 37.87 2.69
N LYS A 150 3.73 39.00 2.37
CA LYS A 150 5.02 39.00 1.69
C LYS A 150 6.00 38.24 2.59
N MET A 151 6.14 36.93 2.42
CA MET A 151 7.29 36.21 2.96
C MET A 151 8.53 36.86 2.35
N ASN A 152 9.51 37.18 3.21
CA ASN A 152 10.82 37.62 2.74
C ASN A 152 11.37 36.58 1.74
N PRO A 153 11.81 36.98 0.54
CA PRO A 153 12.30 36.06 -0.50
C PRO A 153 13.50 35.19 -0.07
N THR A 154 14.12 35.50 1.06
CA THR A 154 15.32 34.84 1.59
C THR A 154 15.06 33.49 2.28
N LEU A 155 13.80 33.07 2.47
CA LEU A 155 13.45 31.76 3.06
C LEU A 155 12.70 30.81 2.10
N LEU A 156 12.47 31.24 0.86
CA LEU A 156 11.77 30.46 -0.15
C LEU A 156 12.79 29.76 -1.06
N ASP A 157 13.27 28.60 -0.63
CA ASP A 157 13.59 27.59 -1.63
C ASP A 157 12.26 27.20 -2.28
N SER A 158 12.01 27.74 -3.47
CA SER A 158 10.80 27.48 -4.27
C SER A 158 10.62 25.99 -4.59
N SER A 159 11.63 25.14 -4.31
CA SER A 159 11.54 23.69 -4.41
C SER A 159 10.78 23.02 -3.24
N LEU A 160 10.73 23.63 -2.05
CA LEU A 160 10.14 23.03 -0.83
C LEU A 160 8.61 23.06 -0.78
N PHE A 161 7.99 23.99 -1.51
CA PHE A 161 6.53 24.10 -1.65
C PHE A 161 6.04 23.65 -3.03
N ALA A 162 6.87 22.93 -3.78
CA ALA A 162 6.42 22.23 -4.97
C ALA A 162 5.24 21.34 -4.57
N LEU A 163 4.06 21.64 -5.10
CA LEU A 163 2.99 20.66 -5.15
C LEU A 163 3.60 19.38 -5.72
N PRO A 164 3.28 18.19 -5.18
CA PRO A 164 3.28 17.00 -6.00
C PRO A 164 2.25 17.26 -7.09
N ALA A 165 2.69 17.89 -8.17
CA ALA A 165 1.91 18.27 -9.34
C ALA A 165 1.57 16.97 -10.07
N GLN A 166 0.62 16.22 -9.52
CA GLN A 166 -0.03 15.04 -10.10
C GLN A 166 -1.14 14.45 -9.21
N HIS A 167 -1.25 14.82 -7.92
CA HIS A 167 -2.01 13.98 -6.98
C HIS A 167 -3.17 14.66 -6.23
N ALA A 168 -3.41 15.96 -6.45
CA ALA A 168 -4.52 16.68 -5.80
C ALA A 168 -5.92 16.15 -6.19
N GLY A 169 -6.02 15.31 -7.23
CA GLY A 169 -7.25 14.62 -7.65
C GLY A 169 -7.30 13.10 -7.38
N THR A 170 -6.19 12.46 -6.98
CA THR A 170 -6.09 11.00 -7.14
C THR A 170 -5.29 10.23 -6.09
N LEU A 171 -4.82 10.87 -5.00
CA LEU A 171 -4.43 10.09 -3.82
C LEU A 171 -5.70 9.52 -3.18
N LYS A 172 -6.14 8.37 -3.71
CA LYS A 172 -7.04 7.49 -2.98
C LYS A 172 -6.33 7.18 -1.67
N LEU A 173 -7.05 7.33 -0.57
CA LEU A 173 -6.64 6.68 0.67
C LEU A 173 -6.35 5.21 0.32
N PRO A 174 -5.25 4.63 0.81
CA PRO A 174 -4.89 3.25 0.49
C PRO A 174 -6.05 2.26 0.74
#